data_AF-A0A4P5VML8-F1
#
_entry.id   AF-A0A4P5VML8-F1
#
_cell.length_a   1.000
_cell.length_b   1.000
_cell.length_c   1.000
_cell.angle_alpha   90.00
_cell.angle_beta   90.00
_cell.angle_gamma   90.00
#
_symmetry.space_group_name_H-M   'P 1'
#
loop_
_entity.id
_entity.type
_entity.pdbx_description
1 polymer ?
#
loop_
_entity_poly.entity_id
_entity_poly.type
_entity_poly.pdbx_seq_one_letter_code
_entity_poly.pdbx_strand_id
1 'polypeptide(L)'
;MAALPPWLQRWNFIDRARLERQLWDVFEAGGDLDAQVAECRSAVAAGDRGRAFQLEVWETTLRRIRKIETLMRDKQAPPGA
;
A
#
# COMPACT_ATOMS: atom_id res chain seq x y z
N MET A 1 19.37 0.32 -14.96
CA MET A 1 19.41 -0.52 -13.73
C MET A 1 18.97 -1.92 -14.12
N ALA A 2 19.79 -2.94 -13.88
CA ALA A 2 19.47 -4.31 -14.27
C ALA A 2 18.24 -4.82 -13.50
N ALA A 3 17.25 -5.35 -14.20
CA ALA A 3 16.09 -5.98 -13.59
C ALA A 3 16.57 -7.21 -12.80
N LEU A 4 16.37 -7.17 -11.47
CA LEU A 4 16.69 -8.30 -10.61
C LEU A 4 15.78 -9.50 -10.96
N PRO A 5 16.27 -10.74 -10.81
CA PRO A 5 15.45 -11.92 -10.97
C PRO A 5 14.16 -11.86 -10.11
N PRO A 6 13.00 -12.36 -10.58
CA PRO A 6 11.71 -12.23 -9.89
C PRO A 6 11.70 -12.77 -8.44
N TRP A 7 12.52 -13.77 -8.16
CA TRP A 7 12.68 -14.35 -6.83
C TRP A 7 13.51 -13.47 -5.88
N LEU A 8 14.41 -12.63 -6.40
CA LEU A 8 15.20 -11.65 -5.63
C LEU A 8 14.41 -10.36 -5.37
N GLN A 9 13.56 -9.94 -6.32
CA GLN A 9 12.65 -8.81 -6.09
C GLN A 9 11.74 -9.02 -4.89
N ARG A 10 11.28 -10.27 -4.65
CA ARG A 10 10.42 -10.59 -3.51
C ARG A 10 11.10 -10.39 -2.15
N TRP A 11 12.43 -10.34 -2.11
CA TRP A 11 13.25 -10.06 -0.92
C TRP A 11 13.83 -8.65 -0.91
N ASN A 12 13.43 -7.78 -1.85
CA ASN A 12 13.88 -6.41 -1.87
C ASN A 12 13.14 -5.59 -0.80
N PHE A 13 13.60 -5.73 0.44
CA PHE A 13 13.03 -5.07 1.62
C PHE A 13 13.09 -3.54 1.48
N ILE A 14 14.10 -3.02 0.79
CA ILE A 14 14.26 -1.58 0.52
C ILE A 14 13.15 -1.11 -0.43
N ASP A 15 12.96 -1.76 -1.57
CA ASP A 15 11.91 -1.40 -2.53
C ASP A 15 10.52 -1.56 -1.91
N ARG A 16 10.32 -2.64 -1.14
CA ARG A 16 9.08 -2.81 -0.38
C ARG A 16 8.86 -1.65 0.58
N ALA A 17 9.82 -1.35 1.47
CA ALA A 17 9.69 -0.28 2.45
C ALA A 17 9.46 1.08 1.77
N ARG A 18 10.09 1.33 0.62
CA ARG A 18 9.85 2.53 -0.20
C ARG A 18 8.41 2.60 -0.69
N LEU A 19 7.88 1.51 -1.25
CA LEU A 19 6.50 1.42 -1.72
C LEU A 19 5.49 1.53 -0.58
N GLU A 20 5.77 0.90 0.57
CA GLU A 20 4.96 1.05 1.78
C GLU A 20 4.95 2.53 2.22
N ARG A 21 6.11 3.20 2.26
CA ARG A 21 6.22 4.61 2.64
C ARG A 21 5.44 5.54 1.71
N GLN A 22 5.48 5.30 0.39
CA GLN A 22 4.68 6.10 -0.56
C GLN A 22 3.19 6.10 -0.22
N LEU A 23 2.63 4.95 0.15
CA LEU A 23 1.21 4.87 0.50
C LEU A 23 0.92 5.55 1.85
N TRP A 24 1.87 5.46 2.79
CA TRP A 24 1.80 6.22 4.05
C TRP A 24 1.89 7.74 3.84
N ASP A 25 2.72 8.22 2.92
CA ASP A 25 2.82 9.66 2.60
C ASP A 25 1.48 10.20 2.04
N VAL A 26 0.81 9.42 1.19
CA VAL A 26 -0.54 9.76 0.69
C VAL A 26 -1.56 9.80 1.84
N PHE A 27 -1.48 8.84 2.77
CA PHE A 27 -2.35 8.81 3.94
C PHE A 27 -2.12 10.03 4.85
N GLU A 28 -0.86 10.33 5.15
CA GLU A 28 -0.44 11.49 5.97
C GLU A 28 -0.89 12.81 5.34
N ALA A 29 -0.92 12.90 4.01
CA ALA A 29 -1.43 14.04 3.26
C ALA A 29 -2.98 14.11 3.18
N GLY A 30 -3.70 13.14 3.73
CA GLY A 30 -5.17 13.07 3.63
C GLY A 30 -5.69 12.68 2.25
N GLY A 31 -4.85 12.06 1.42
CA GLY A 31 -5.21 11.62 0.06
C GLY A 31 -6.08 10.36 0.04
N ASP A 32 -6.73 10.12 -1.10
CA ASP A 32 -7.57 8.94 -1.31
C ASP A 32 -6.71 7.71 -1.68
N LEU A 33 -6.45 6.88 -0.66
CA LEU A 33 -5.68 5.64 -0.82
C LEU A 33 -6.38 4.62 -1.73
N ASP A 34 -7.70 4.54 -1.67
CA ASP A 34 -8.46 3.55 -2.47
C ASP A 34 -8.39 3.91 -3.94
N ALA A 35 -8.50 5.20 -4.29
CA ALA A 35 -8.28 5.69 -5.64
C ALA A 35 -6.85 5.36 -6.14
N GLN A 36 -5.83 5.60 -5.30
CA GLN A 36 -4.44 5.37 -5.68
C GLN A 36 -4.13 3.88 -5.93
N VAL A 37 -4.69 3.00 -5.09
CA VAL A 37 -4.57 1.54 -5.28
C VAL A 37 -5.39 1.05 -6.47
N ALA A 38 -6.58 1.59 -6.70
CA ALA A 38 -7.43 1.25 -7.84
C ALA A 38 -6.80 1.64 -9.18
N GLU A 39 -6.15 2.81 -9.25
CA GLU A 39 -5.37 3.24 -10.41
C GLU A 39 -4.21 2.26 -10.67
N CYS A 40 -3.46 1.90 -9.62
CA CYS A 40 -2.39 0.90 -9.72
C CYS A 40 -2.92 -0.45 -10.22
N ARG A 41 -4.07 -0.90 -9.73
CA ARG A 41 -4.72 -2.14 -10.17
C ARG A 41 -5.09 -2.09 -11.65
N SER A 42 -5.64 -0.97 -12.09
CA SER A 42 -6.03 -0.74 -13.48
C SER A 42 -4.81 -0.74 -14.41
N ALA A 43 -3.70 -0.14 -14.00
CA ALA A 43 -2.44 -0.16 -14.76
C ALA A 43 -1.89 -1.58 -14.92
N VAL A 44 -1.89 -2.38 -13.84
CA VAL A 44 -1.47 -3.79 -13.90
C VAL A 44 -2.40 -4.61 -14.80
N ALA A 45 -3.72 -4.40 -14.70
CA ALA A 45 -4.70 -5.06 -15.57
C ALA A 45 -4.54 -4.68 -17.05
N ALA A 46 -4.13 -3.45 -17.34
CA ALA A 46 -3.80 -2.97 -18.69
C ALA A 46 -2.47 -3.52 -19.23
N GLY A 47 -1.72 -4.30 -18.44
CA GLY A 47 -0.50 -4.98 -18.87
C GLY A 47 0.79 -4.36 -18.33
N ASP A 48 0.73 -3.34 -17.48
CA ASP A 48 1.93 -2.80 -16.81
C ASP A 48 2.41 -3.75 -15.70
N ARG A 49 3.20 -4.75 -16.13
CA ARG A 49 3.81 -5.73 -15.22
C ARG A 49 4.81 -5.10 -14.24
N GLY A 50 5.33 -3.90 -14.52
CA GLY A 50 6.25 -3.19 -13.62
C GLY A 50 5.58 -2.75 -12.32
N ARG A 51 4.26 -2.49 -12.38
CA ARG A 51 3.46 -2.10 -11.20
C ARG A 51 2.89 -3.29 -10.42
N ALA A 52 3.12 -4.54 -10.85
CA ALA A 52 2.56 -5.71 -10.17
C ALA A 52 3.06 -5.84 -8.72
N PHE A 53 4.36 -5.63 -8.49
CA PHE A 53 4.93 -5.65 -7.15
C PHE A 53 4.45 -4.47 -6.29
N GLN A 54 4.33 -3.28 -6.89
CA GLN A 54 3.75 -2.12 -6.24
C GLN A 54 2.32 -2.40 -5.78
N LEU A 55 1.49 -2.99 -6.62
CA LEU A 55 0.12 -3.34 -6.29
C LEU A 55 0.06 -4.30 -5.10
N GLU A 56 0.86 -5.37 -5.09
CA GLU A 56 0.92 -6.33 -3.98
C GLU A 56 1.25 -5.65 -2.63
N VAL A 57 2.27 -4.79 -2.64
CA VAL A 57 2.71 -4.05 -1.45
C VAL A 57 1.66 -3.05 -1.01
N TRP A 58 1.06 -2.32 -1.95
CA TRP A 58 0.06 -1.31 -1.65
C TRP A 58 -1.25 -1.90 -1.16
N GLU A 59 -1.73 -3.00 -1.72
CA GLU A 59 -2.94 -3.70 -1.23
C GLU A 59 -2.74 -4.24 0.21
N THR A 60 -1.53 -4.68 0.53
CA THR A 60 -1.21 -5.12 1.89
C THR A 60 -1.10 -3.93 2.85
N THR A 61 -0.49 -2.84 2.44
CA THR A 61 -0.34 -1.62 3.24
C THR A 61 -1.68 -0.94 3.48
N LEU A 62 -2.55 -0.84 2.45
CA LEU A 62 -3.91 -0.31 2.57
C LEU A 62 -4.71 -1.04 3.65
N ARG A 63 -4.70 -2.39 3.64
CA ARG A 63 -5.36 -3.18 4.68
C ARG A 63 -4.84 -2.88 6.09
N ARG A 64 -3.52 -2.65 6.22
CA ARG A 64 -2.90 -2.28 7.52
C ARG A 64 -3.34 -0.88 7.97
N ILE A 65 -3.34 0.11 7.06
CA ILE A 65 -3.81 1.47 7.35
C ILE A 65 -5.27 1.44 7.79
N ARG A 66 -6.16 0.79 7.03
CA ARG A 66 -7.59 0.68 7.39
C ARG A 66 -7.80 0.00 8.75
N LYS A 67 -7.02 -1.04 9.07
CA LYS A 67 -7.05 -1.67 10.39
C LYS A 67 -6.66 -0.70 11.50
N ILE A 68 -5.62 0.12 11.29
CA ILE A 68 -5.18 1.13 12.26
C ILE A 68 -6.25 2.20 12.44
N GLU A 69 -6.86 2.70 11.35
CA GLU A 69 -7.96 3.66 11.42
C GLU A 69 -9.14 3.14 12.25
N THR A 70 -9.56 1.89 12.02
CA THR A 70 -10.62 1.25 12.82
C THR A 70 -10.22 1.18 14.29
N LEU A 71 -9.01 0.71 14.60
CA LEU A 71 -8.52 0.64 15.99
C LEU A 71 -8.44 2.02 16.66
N MET A 72 -8.09 3.07 15.91
CA MET A 72 -8.06 4.44 16.43
C MET A 72 -9.47 5.00 16.66
N ARG A 73 -10.43 4.66 15.79
CA ARG A 73 -11.84 5.00 15.98
C ARG A 73 -12.42 4.30 17.22
N ASP A 74 -12.17 3.01 17.35
CA ASP A 74 -12.65 2.19 18.48
C ASP A 74 -12.04 2.63 19.82
N LYS A 75 -10.79 3.16 19.81
CA LYS A 75 -10.16 3.76 20.99
C LYS A 75 -10.69 5.15 21.34
N GLN A 76 -11.27 5.88 20.40
CA GLN A 76 -11.87 7.20 20.63
C GLN A 76 -13.30 7.12 21.17
N ALA A 77 -13.97 5.97 21.01
CA ALA A 77 -15.22 5.71 21.71
C ALA A 77 -14.90 5.43 23.20
N PRO A 78 -15.38 6.25 24.16
CA PRO A 78 -15.19 5.95 25.56
C PRO A 78 -15.89 4.61 25.89
N PRO A 79 -15.34 3.78 26.80
CA PRO A 79 -16.06 2.63 27.31
C PRO A 79 -17.21 3.13 28.19
N GLY A 80 -18.38 3.33 27.57
CA GLY A 80 -19.62 3.75 28.24
C GLY A 80 -20.27 4.95 27.56
N ALA A 81 -21.17 4.66 26.62
CA ALA A 81 -22.35 5.49 26.33
C ALA A 81 -23.58 4.61 26.56
#